data_AF-A0AB33JQA5-F1
#
_entry.id   AF-A0AB33JQA5-F1
#
_cell.length_a   1.000
_cell.length_b   1.000
_cell.length_c   1.000
_cell.angle_alpha   90.00
_cell.angle_beta   90.00
_cell.angle_gamma   90.00
#
_symmetry.space_group_name_H-M   'P 1'
#
loop_
_entity.id
_entity.type
_entity.pdbx_description
1 polymer ?
#
loop_
_entity_poly.entity_id
_entity_poly.type
_entity_poly.pdbx_seq_one_letter_code
_entity_poly.pdbx_strand_id
1 'polypeptide(L)'
;MDVLMDDAVLRDECLPAALAKVQQWMNYNHAAAAAGFAARYADHPAVSDQWLVWIAQNWGGLAPEHRDRAVRASGRNELHASYGAAQLTPFLLDHVVGSDDLAVWASAPRLWAALNDDQRARLLAAEGGHCPELSQCAAEAPAEVLWAALQQAGANLTQTLDLLHDAPGTPAAIESFVKELIGATSWQGDTAQKAVSASNDATPLWPMAIEAASHGREALGRAADMIRTLATAHPQTVPSTFAADFAPLVHRCADDSSAQALGRAVEPLPAQARAIAKTLTGANNTVGEQRRRNAAFKKAAGVNR
;
A
#
# COMPACT_ATOMS: atom_id res chain seq x y z
N MET A 1 -4.57 -44.61 1.84
CA MET A 1 -4.14 -43.34 2.45
C MET A 1 -5.24 -42.28 2.40
N ASP A 2 -6.14 -42.31 1.41
CA ASP A 2 -7.30 -41.39 1.36
C ASP A 2 -8.31 -41.56 2.50
N VAL A 3 -8.27 -42.68 3.23
CA VAL A 3 -9.16 -42.97 4.36
C VAL A 3 -8.91 -42.07 5.59
N LEU A 4 -7.72 -41.47 5.73
CA LEU A 4 -7.43 -40.51 6.81
C LEU A 4 -8.04 -39.11 6.56
N MET A 5 -8.72 -38.90 5.43
CA MET A 5 -9.21 -37.58 5.03
C MET A 5 -10.63 -37.27 5.52
N ASP A 6 -11.49 -38.29 5.66
CA ASP A 6 -12.94 -38.08 5.83
C ASP A 6 -13.44 -38.21 7.28
N ASP A 7 -12.67 -38.85 8.17
CA ASP A 7 -13.01 -38.98 9.59
C ASP A 7 -11.94 -38.29 10.45
N ALA A 8 -12.34 -37.18 11.09
CA ALA A 8 -11.46 -36.37 11.92
C ALA A 8 -10.94 -37.15 13.14
N VAL A 9 -11.75 -38.02 13.74
CA VAL A 9 -11.34 -38.80 14.92
C VAL A 9 -10.29 -39.82 14.53
N LEU A 10 -10.54 -40.56 13.43
CA LEU A 10 -9.59 -41.55 12.93
C LEU A 10 -8.27 -40.91 12.48
N ARG A 11 -8.35 -39.73 11.87
CA ARG A 11 -7.16 -38.95 11.47
C ARG A 11 -6.33 -38.58 12.69
N ASP A 12 -6.95 -37.99 13.71
CA ASP A 12 -6.23 -37.48 14.87
C ASP A 12 -5.57 -38.63 15.66
N GLU A 13 -6.20 -39.80 15.72
CA GLU A 13 -5.64 -41.01 16.34
C GLU A 13 -4.48 -41.64 15.53
N CYS A 14 -4.60 -41.71 14.21
CA CYS A 14 -3.66 -42.46 13.38
C CYS A 14 -2.48 -41.62 12.86
N LEU A 15 -2.66 -40.29 12.73
CA LEU A 15 -1.69 -39.41 12.11
C LEU A 15 -0.32 -39.40 12.82
N PRO A 16 -0.21 -39.39 14.17
CA PRO A 16 1.09 -39.47 14.84
C PRO A 16 1.90 -40.72 14.45
N ALA A 17 1.23 -41.88 14.42
CA ALA A 17 1.86 -43.15 14.04
C ALA A 17 2.22 -43.18 12.55
N ALA A 18 1.41 -42.57 11.68
CA ALA A 18 1.72 -42.42 10.27
C ALA A 18 2.94 -41.52 10.04
N LEU A 19 3.01 -40.37 10.71
CA LEU A 19 4.15 -39.45 10.65
C LEU A 19 5.44 -40.13 11.13
N ALA A 20 5.39 -40.89 12.22
CA ALA A 20 6.56 -41.64 12.70
C ALA A 20 7.09 -42.65 11.68
N LYS A 21 6.21 -43.32 10.92
CA LYS A 21 6.60 -44.22 9.82
C LYS A 21 7.17 -43.46 8.63
N VAL A 22 6.52 -42.36 8.24
CA VAL A 22 6.95 -41.51 7.12
C VAL A 22 8.27 -40.81 7.42
N GLN A 23 8.58 -40.52 8.68
CA GLN A 23 9.89 -39.99 9.08
C GLN A 23 11.04 -40.90 8.64
N GLN A 24 10.84 -42.22 8.61
CA GLN A 24 11.86 -43.15 8.14
C GLN A 24 12.19 -42.93 6.65
N TRP A 25 11.23 -42.46 5.84
CA TRP A 25 11.43 -42.18 4.42
C TRP A 25 12.36 -40.99 4.18
N MET A 26 12.47 -40.06 5.13
CA MET A 26 13.43 -38.95 5.08
C MET A 26 14.87 -39.47 4.94
N ASN A 27 15.18 -40.62 5.53
CA ASN A 27 16.52 -41.22 5.52
C ASN A 27 16.84 -42.02 4.23
N TYR A 28 15.86 -42.21 3.33
CA TYR A 28 15.98 -43.03 2.12
C TYR A 28 15.77 -42.23 0.83
N ASN A 29 16.21 -40.97 0.77
CA ASN A 29 16.07 -40.08 -0.40
C ASN A 29 14.61 -39.79 -0.85
N HIS A 30 13.62 -40.02 0.02
CA HIS A 30 12.21 -39.70 -0.24
C HIS A 30 11.71 -38.49 0.56
N ALA A 31 12.62 -37.56 0.89
CA ALA A 31 12.34 -36.42 1.74
C ALA A 31 11.19 -35.52 1.24
N ALA A 32 11.13 -35.27 -0.07
CA ALA A 32 10.05 -34.47 -0.67
C ALA A 32 8.67 -35.15 -0.57
N ALA A 33 8.62 -36.48 -0.73
CA ALA A 33 7.37 -37.23 -0.58
C ALA A 33 6.90 -37.27 0.87
N ALA A 34 7.83 -37.43 1.82
CA ALA A 34 7.53 -37.36 3.25
C ALA A 34 7.07 -35.97 3.69
N ALA A 35 7.75 -34.92 3.25
CA ALA A 35 7.33 -33.54 3.47
C ALA A 35 5.96 -33.24 2.83
N GLY A 36 5.71 -33.75 1.61
CA GLY A 36 4.42 -33.64 0.94
C GLY A 36 3.27 -34.33 1.69
N PHE A 37 3.52 -35.48 2.31
CA PHE A 37 2.55 -36.11 3.20
C PHE A 37 2.25 -35.24 4.43
N ALA A 38 3.29 -34.72 5.11
CA ALA A 38 3.11 -33.85 6.27
C ALA A 38 2.39 -32.53 5.92
N ALA A 39 2.68 -31.95 4.76
CA ALA A 39 2.08 -30.71 4.27
C ALA A 39 0.54 -30.77 4.14
N ARG A 40 -0.01 -31.96 3.87
CA ARG A 40 -1.47 -32.18 3.80
C ARG A 40 -2.18 -31.95 5.13
N TYR A 41 -1.44 -32.08 6.23
CA TYR A 41 -1.92 -32.00 7.61
C TYR A 41 -1.18 -30.91 8.39
N ALA A 42 -0.65 -29.90 7.71
CA ALA A 42 0.27 -28.93 8.32
C ALA A 42 -0.37 -28.09 9.44
N ASP A 43 -1.70 -27.94 9.42
CA ASP A 43 -2.52 -27.31 10.46
C ASP A 43 -2.72 -28.21 11.71
N HIS A 44 -2.47 -29.51 11.59
CA HIS A 44 -2.72 -30.47 12.65
C HIS A 44 -1.59 -30.48 13.71
N PRO A 45 -1.91 -30.51 15.02
CA PRO A 45 -0.90 -30.47 16.10
C PRO A 45 0.14 -31.60 16.07
N ALA A 46 -0.23 -32.77 15.55
CA ALA A 46 0.69 -33.91 15.38
C ALA A 46 1.85 -33.63 14.40
N VAL A 47 1.68 -32.68 13.46
CA VAL A 47 2.79 -32.17 12.65
C VAL A 47 3.61 -31.25 13.55
N SER A 48 4.74 -31.73 14.05
CA SER A 48 5.58 -30.94 14.95
C SER A 48 6.32 -29.81 14.25
N ASP A 49 6.93 -28.92 15.03
CA ASP A 49 7.86 -27.88 14.56
C ASP A 49 8.92 -28.43 13.57
N GLN A 50 9.52 -29.59 13.89
CA GLN A 50 10.49 -30.24 13.01
C GLN A 50 9.92 -30.63 11.64
N TRP A 51 8.65 -31.03 11.57
CA TRP A 51 8.00 -31.32 10.29
C TRP A 51 7.77 -30.04 9.47
N LEU A 52 7.39 -28.94 10.11
CA LEU A 52 7.25 -27.64 9.45
C LEU A 52 8.60 -27.17 8.88
N VAL A 53 9.70 -27.38 9.60
CA VAL A 53 11.07 -27.16 9.10
C VAL A 53 11.35 -28.02 7.86
N TRP A 54 11.02 -29.31 7.89
CA TRP A 54 11.23 -30.19 6.74
C TRP A 54 10.37 -29.82 5.54
N ILE A 55 9.14 -29.36 5.75
CA ILE A 55 8.29 -28.81 4.70
C ILE A 55 8.98 -27.61 4.04
N ALA A 56 9.50 -26.67 4.84
CA ALA A 56 10.22 -25.51 4.34
C ALA A 56 11.48 -25.91 3.53
N GLN A 57 12.31 -26.80 4.07
CA GLN A 57 13.53 -27.28 3.42
C GLN A 57 13.29 -27.99 2.08
N ASN A 58 12.11 -28.61 1.92
CA ASN A 58 11.75 -29.36 0.71
C ASN A 58 10.72 -28.62 -0.16
N TRP A 59 10.43 -27.34 0.12
CA TRP A 59 9.35 -26.57 -0.52
C TRP A 59 9.38 -26.65 -2.05
N GLY A 60 10.57 -26.46 -2.64
CA GLY A 60 10.78 -26.50 -4.09
C GLY A 60 10.45 -27.85 -4.75
N GLY A 61 10.52 -28.95 -3.98
CA GLY A 61 10.16 -30.30 -4.44
C GLY A 61 8.71 -30.71 -4.17
N LEU A 62 7.94 -29.89 -3.44
CA LEU A 62 6.52 -30.18 -3.19
C LEU A 62 5.67 -29.91 -4.44
N ALA A 63 4.72 -30.80 -4.71
CA ALA A 63 3.69 -30.57 -5.71
C ALA A 63 2.79 -29.36 -5.30
N PRO A 64 2.23 -28.61 -6.27
CA PRO A 64 1.39 -27.44 -5.99
C PRO A 64 0.28 -27.72 -4.97
N GLU A 65 -0.43 -28.83 -5.11
CA GLU A 65 -1.52 -29.19 -4.20
C GLU A 65 -1.06 -29.44 -2.76
N HIS A 66 0.22 -29.75 -2.53
CA HIS A 66 0.78 -29.88 -1.18
C HIS A 66 1.17 -28.53 -0.60
N ARG A 67 1.61 -27.58 -1.45
CA ARG A 67 1.86 -26.19 -1.03
C ARG A 67 0.57 -25.50 -0.63
N ASP A 68 -0.50 -25.66 -1.42
CA ASP A 68 -1.85 -25.12 -1.09
C ASP A 68 -2.35 -25.63 0.26
N ARG A 69 -2.06 -26.90 0.59
CA ARG A 69 -2.42 -27.49 1.89
C ARG A 69 -1.51 -26.99 3.01
N ALA A 70 -0.22 -26.82 2.76
CA ALA A 70 0.72 -26.29 3.74
C ALA A 70 0.35 -24.88 4.21
N VAL A 71 -0.26 -24.06 3.35
CA VAL A 71 -0.78 -22.73 3.69
C VAL A 71 -1.79 -22.77 4.85
N ARG A 72 -2.46 -23.90 5.09
CA ARG A 72 -3.36 -24.01 6.26
C ARG A 72 -2.63 -23.91 7.59
N ALA A 73 -1.32 -24.14 7.61
CA ALA A 73 -0.49 -23.91 8.78
C ALA A 73 -0.39 -22.43 9.18
N SER A 74 -0.83 -21.47 8.36
CA SER A 74 -0.69 -20.03 8.61
C SER A 74 -1.12 -19.54 10.00
N GLY A 75 -2.06 -20.23 10.67
CA GLY A 75 -2.50 -19.88 12.03
C GLY A 75 -1.75 -20.56 13.17
N ARG A 76 -0.65 -21.26 12.89
CA ARG A 76 0.09 -22.04 13.88
C ARG A 76 1.03 -21.17 14.69
N ASN A 77 0.95 -21.30 16.02
CA ASN A 77 1.81 -20.60 16.96
C ASN A 77 3.31 -20.89 16.73
N GLU A 78 3.66 -22.07 16.22
CA GLU A 78 5.04 -22.45 15.88
C GLU A 78 5.64 -21.59 14.76
N LEU A 79 4.81 -20.94 13.94
CA LEU A 79 5.29 -20.01 12.91
C LEU A 79 5.68 -18.64 13.48
N HIS A 80 5.30 -18.34 14.72
CA HIS A 80 5.64 -17.08 15.38
C HIS A 80 7.12 -17.11 15.82
N ALA A 81 7.76 -15.94 15.84
CA ALA A 81 9.20 -15.84 16.05
C ALA A 81 9.67 -16.46 17.37
N SER A 82 10.28 -17.65 17.29
CA SER A 82 11.49 -18.11 18.02
C SER A 82 11.79 -19.60 17.71
N TYR A 83 12.49 -19.81 16.59
CA TYR A 83 13.14 -21.04 16.06
C TYR A 83 12.30 -22.09 15.31
N GLY A 84 12.99 -22.79 14.39
CA GLY A 84 12.48 -23.91 13.61
C GLY A 84 11.54 -23.49 12.48
N ALA A 85 10.24 -23.64 12.72
CA ALA A 85 9.16 -23.53 11.74
C ALA A 85 8.98 -22.13 11.15
N ALA A 86 9.48 -21.07 11.78
CA ALA A 86 9.48 -19.73 11.21
C ALA A 86 10.16 -19.65 9.81
N GLN A 87 11.02 -20.63 9.47
CA GLN A 87 11.58 -20.77 8.13
C GLN A 87 10.52 -21.07 7.06
N LEU A 88 9.35 -21.60 7.43
CA LEU A 88 8.23 -21.86 6.54
C LEU A 88 7.49 -20.57 6.16
N THR A 89 7.46 -19.58 7.06
CA THR A 89 6.68 -18.33 6.93
C THR A 89 6.93 -17.58 5.60
N PRO A 90 8.19 -17.34 5.16
CA PRO A 90 8.43 -16.70 3.86
C PRO A 90 7.87 -17.48 2.68
N PHE A 91 7.95 -18.82 2.71
CA PHE A 91 7.42 -19.67 1.64
C PHE A 91 5.89 -19.64 1.58
N LEU A 92 5.22 -19.60 2.75
CA LEU A 92 3.76 -19.44 2.79
C LEU A 92 3.35 -18.08 2.24
N LEU A 93 4.05 -17.01 2.62
CA LEU A 93 3.81 -15.67 2.10
C LEU A 93 3.99 -15.62 0.59
N ASP A 94 5.12 -16.12 0.07
CA ASP A 94 5.42 -16.14 -1.37
C ASP A 94 4.36 -16.91 -2.15
N HIS A 95 3.87 -18.01 -1.59
CA HIS A 95 2.83 -18.83 -2.22
C HIS A 95 1.46 -18.14 -2.22
N VAL A 96 1.08 -17.50 -1.11
CA VAL A 96 -0.16 -16.72 -1.04
C VAL A 96 -0.12 -15.56 -2.04
N VAL A 97 0.94 -14.75 -2.00
CA VAL A 97 1.12 -13.57 -2.85
C VAL A 97 1.24 -13.94 -4.34
N GLY A 98 1.77 -15.12 -4.66
CA GLY A 98 1.90 -15.62 -6.03
C GLY A 98 0.71 -16.41 -6.55
N SER A 99 -0.36 -16.57 -5.76
CA SER A 99 -1.53 -17.37 -6.12
C SER A 99 -2.68 -16.49 -6.59
N ASP A 100 -3.34 -16.91 -7.67
CA ASP A 100 -4.63 -16.36 -8.12
C ASP A 100 -5.82 -17.06 -7.44
N ASP A 101 -5.59 -18.09 -6.62
CA ASP A 101 -6.65 -18.86 -5.95
C ASP A 101 -7.10 -18.20 -4.64
N LEU A 102 -8.35 -17.77 -4.61
CA LEU A 102 -9.01 -17.18 -3.43
C LEU A 102 -8.99 -18.12 -2.21
N ALA A 103 -9.01 -19.44 -2.41
CA ALA A 103 -8.95 -20.41 -1.31
C ALA A 103 -7.59 -20.38 -0.58
N VAL A 104 -6.51 -20.06 -1.31
CA VAL A 104 -5.18 -19.88 -0.71
C VAL A 104 -5.15 -18.56 0.07
N TRP A 105 -5.68 -17.49 -0.52
CA TRP A 105 -5.80 -16.16 0.10
C TRP A 105 -6.62 -16.13 1.38
N ALA A 106 -7.61 -17.00 1.54
CA ALA A 106 -8.40 -17.14 2.78
C ALA A 106 -7.55 -17.49 4.03
N SER A 107 -6.27 -17.84 3.87
CA SER A 107 -5.34 -18.07 4.98
C SER A 107 -4.48 -16.86 5.34
N ALA A 108 -4.49 -15.80 4.52
CA ALA A 108 -3.68 -14.60 4.69
C ALA A 108 -3.89 -13.89 6.05
N PRO A 109 -5.12 -13.70 6.57
CA PRO A 109 -5.32 -13.06 7.87
C PRO A 109 -4.72 -13.89 9.02
N ARG A 110 -4.72 -15.22 8.89
CA ARG A 110 -4.13 -16.12 9.90
C ARG A 110 -2.60 -16.01 9.91
N LEU A 111 -1.99 -15.81 8.74
CA LEU A 111 -0.54 -15.66 8.62
C LEU A 111 -0.03 -14.35 9.24
N TRP A 112 -0.87 -13.31 9.28
CA TRP A 112 -0.52 -11.95 9.68
C TRP A 112 0.33 -11.84 10.96
N ALA A 113 -0.05 -12.59 11.99
CA ALA A 113 0.61 -12.52 13.30
C ALA A 113 2.02 -13.15 13.30
N ALA A 114 2.30 -14.07 12.37
CA ALA A 114 3.61 -14.69 12.18
C ALA A 114 4.55 -13.86 11.28
N LEU A 115 4.01 -12.88 10.55
CA LEU A 115 4.78 -12.02 9.65
C LEU A 115 5.50 -10.89 10.41
N ASN A 116 6.70 -10.54 9.94
CA ASN A 116 7.34 -9.28 10.30
C ASN A 116 6.73 -8.09 9.50
N ASP A 117 7.14 -6.88 9.83
CA ASP A 117 6.53 -5.66 9.27
C ASP A 117 6.70 -5.52 7.75
N ASP A 118 7.86 -5.88 7.19
CA ASP A 118 8.09 -5.87 5.74
C ASP A 118 7.22 -6.91 5.02
N GLN A 119 7.09 -8.09 5.62
CA GLN A 119 6.22 -9.16 5.11
C GLN A 119 4.74 -8.79 5.18
N ARG A 120 4.30 -8.11 6.25
CA ARG A 120 2.95 -7.57 6.39
C ARG A 120 2.66 -6.53 5.31
N ALA A 121 3.59 -5.61 5.09
CA ALA A 121 3.48 -4.59 4.04
C ALA A 121 3.34 -5.24 2.66
N ARG A 122 4.19 -6.25 2.36
CA ARG A 122 4.12 -7.01 1.11
C ARG A 122 2.79 -7.75 0.92
N LEU A 123 2.25 -8.34 2.00
CA LEU A 123 0.96 -9.03 1.95
C LEU A 123 -0.18 -8.05 1.62
N LEU A 124 -0.21 -6.87 2.25
CA LEU A 124 -1.21 -5.82 1.97
C LEU A 124 -1.09 -5.27 0.55
N ALA A 125 0.14 -5.05 0.08
CA ALA A 125 0.41 -4.55 -1.27
C ALA A 125 -0.06 -5.51 -2.39
N ALA A 126 -0.01 -6.82 -2.10
CA ALA A 126 -0.38 -7.86 -3.05
C ALA A 126 -1.86 -8.26 -3.00
N GLU A 127 -2.63 -7.85 -1.99
CA GLU A 127 -3.98 -8.34 -1.72
C GLU A 127 -4.93 -8.18 -2.91
N GLY A 128 -4.91 -7.04 -3.62
CA GLY A 128 -5.56 -6.89 -4.93
C GLY A 128 -7.06 -7.24 -5.01
N GLY A 129 -7.78 -7.29 -3.89
CA GLY A 129 -9.18 -7.72 -3.77
C GLY A 129 -9.40 -9.22 -3.53
N HIS A 130 -8.37 -10.02 -3.25
CA HIS A 130 -8.48 -11.46 -3.01
C HIS A 130 -8.94 -11.84 -1.59
N CYS A 131 -8.67 -11.00 -0.58
CA CYS A 131 -9.00 -11.24 0.83
C CYS A 131 -9.35 -9.93 1.56
N PRO A 132 -10.62 -9.50 1.50
CA PRO A 132 -11.10 -8.29 2.16
C PRO A 132 -10.89 -8.30 3.68
N GLU A 133 -10.82 -9.46 4.32
CA GLU A 133 -10.60 -9.61 5.77
C GLU A 133 -9.24 -9.03 6.22
N LEU A 134 -8.27 -8.87 5.30
CA LEU A 134 -7.00 -8.20 5.60
C LEU A 134 -7.16 -6.72 5.98
N SER A 135 -8.29 -6.10 5.66
CA SER A 135 -8.63 -4.74 6.15
C SER A 135 -8.66 -4.67 7.69
N GLN A 136 -9.10 -5.73 8.37
CA GLN A 136 -9.11 -5.79 9.83
C GLN A 136 -7.67 -5.84 10.39
N CYS A 137 -6.80 -6.61 9.73
CA CYS A 137 -5.39 -6.67 10.08
C CYS A 137 -4.69 -5.31 9.83
N ALA A 138 -5.03 -4.64 8.73
CA ALA A 138 -4.53 -3.31 8.42
C ALA A 138 -4.98 -2.25 9.43
N ALA A 139 -6.19 -2.34 9.96
CA ALA A 139 -6.71 -1.41 10.97
C ALA A 139 -5.89 -1.41 12.28
N GLU A 140 -5.24 -2.53 12.60
CA GLU A 140 -4.37 -2.67 13.76
C GLU A 140 -2.89 -2.40 13.45
N ALA A 141 -2.54 -2.21 12.17
CA ALA A 141 -1.16 -2.05 11.74
C ALA A 141 -0.61 -0.65 12.05
N PRO A 142 0.69 -0.52 12.38
CA PRO A 142 1.33 0.78 12.52
C PRO A 142 1.45 1.48 11.15
N ALA A 143 1.47 2.82 11.16
CA ALA A 143 1.49 3.63 9.94
C ALA A 143 2.70 3.32 9.03
N GLU A 144 3.83 2.90 9.60
CA GLU A 144 5.04 2.50 8.88
C GLU A 144 4.80 1.26 7.99
N VAL A 145 4.02 0.29 8.46
CA VAL A 145 3.65 -0.90 7.67
C VAL A 145 2.71 -0.51 6.53
N LEU A 146 1.74 0.37 6.82
CA LEU A 146 0.80 0.86 5.80
C LEU A 146 1.53 1.66 4.72
N TRP A 147 2.46 2.53 5.12
CA TRP A 147 3.30 3.29 4.19
C TRP A 147 4.16 2.38 3.32
N ALA A 148 4.82 1.38 3.91
CA ALA A 148 5.59 0.39 3.15
C ALA A 148 4.72 -0.40 2.16
N ALA A 149 3.47 -0.71 2.53
CA ALA A 149 2.52 -1.36 1.62
C ALA A 149 2.20 -0.47 0.40
N LEU A 150 1.98 0.83 0.61
CA LEU A 150 1.75 1.79 -0.48
C LEU A 150 2.96 1.88 -1.44
N GLN A 151 4.18 1.84 -0.92
CA GLN A 151 5.40 1.82 -1.74
C GLN A 151 5.51 0.55 -2.59
N GLN A 152 5.09 -0.60 -2.05
CA GLN A 152 5.19 -1.91 -2.72
C GLN A 152 4.01 -2.20 -3.66
N ALA A 153 2.90 -1.48 -3.57
CA ALA A 153 1.65 -1.80 -4.27
C ALA A 153 1.75 -1.75 -5.80
N GLY A 154 2.61 -0.91 -6.37
CA GLY A 154 2.82 -0.81 -7.82
C GLY A 154 1.50 -0.63 -8.59
N ALA A 155 1.16 -1.60 -9.45
CA ALA A 155 -0.08 -1.58 -10.24
C ALA A 155 -1.36 -1.72 -9.39
N ASN A 156 -1.27 -2.29 -8.18
CA ASN A 156 -2.39 -2.56 -7.28
C ASN A 156 -2.70 -1.38 -6.34
N LEU A 157 -2.05 -0.22 -6.50
CA LEU A 157 -2.17 0.91 -5.57
C LEU A 157 -3.61 1.30 -5.26
N THR A 158 -4.52 1.28 -6.24
CA THR A 158 -5.93 1.63 -6.02
C THR A 158 -6.59 0.64 -5.06
N GLN A 159 -6.44 -0.66 -5.29
CA GLN A 159 -6.97 -1.71 -4.44
C GLN A 159 -6.36 -1.65 -3.04
N THR A 160 -5.05 -1.40 -2.93
CA THR A 160 -4.39 -1.21 -1.64
C THR A 160 -4.96 0.00 -0.89
N LEU A 161 -5.16 1.13 -1.55
CA LEU A 161 -5.77 2.31 -0.92
C LEU A 161 -7.20 2.03 -0.44
N ASP A 162 -7.99 1.30 -1.21
CA ASP A 162 -9.35 0.89 -0.83
C ASP A 162 -9.33 -0.05 0.39
N LEU A 163 -8.42 -1.02 0.42
CA LEU A 163 -8.25 -1.94 1.56
C LEU A 163 -7.86 -1.20 2.84
N LEU A 164 -7.01 -0.18 2.73
CA LEU A 164 -6.49 0.58 3.85
C LEU A 164 -7.40 1.72 4.32
N HIS A 165 -8.51 2.00 3.61
CA HIS A 165 -9.33 3.19 3.79
C HIS A 165 -9.73 3.46 5.25
N ASP A 166 -10.16 2.42 5.96
CA ASP A 166 -10.68 2.53 7.33
C ASP A 166 -9.59 2.44 8.41
N ALA A 167 -8.33 2.18 8.05
CA ALA A 167 -7.26 2.04 9.03
C ALA A 167 -6.84 3.43 9.60
N PRO A 168 -6.78 3.61 10.93
CA PRO A 168 -6.46 4.91 11.55
C PRO A 168 -5.10 5.49 11.14
N GLY A 169 -4.13 4.62 10.81
CA GLY A 169 -2.79 5.04 10.37
C GLY A 169 -2.73 5.51 8.91
N THR A 170 -3.79 5.30 8.11
CA THR A 170 -3.79 5.56 6.67
C THR A 170 -3.53 7.01 6.30
N PRO A 171 -4.12 8.03 6.96
CA PRO A 171 -3.80 9.43 6.65
C PRO A 171 -2.31 9.76 6.80
N ALA A 172 -1.67 9.30 7.87
CA ALA A 172 -0.25 9.52 8.12
C ALA A 172 0.64 8.76 7.11
N ALA A 173 0.23 7.55 6.72
CA ALA A 173 0.91 6.77 5.69
C ALA A 173 0.82 7.44 4.31
N ILE A 174 -0.36 7.93 3.92
CA ILE A 174 -0.58 8.67 2.67
C ILE A 174 0.22 9.98 2.68
N GLU A 175 0.21 10.73 3.78
CA GLU A 175 1.02 11.95 3.91
C GLU A 175 2.50 11.66 3.65
N SER A 176 3.05 10.64 4.31
CA SER A 176 4.46 10.24 4.16
C SER A 176 4.76 9.76 2.74
N PHE A 177 3.85 9.00 2.13
CA PHE A 177 3.99 8.49 0.78
C PHE A 177 3.98 9.62 -0.27
N VAL A 178 3.02 10.54 -0.15
CA VAL A 178 2.91 11.71 -1.03
C VAL A 178 4.13 12.62 -0.89
N LYS A 179 4.63 12.84 0.33
CA LYS A 179 5.86 13.61 0.58
C LYS A 179 7.06 13.04 -0.16
N GLU A 180 7.20 11.71 -0.17
CA GLU A 180 8.26 11.03 -0.92
C GLU A 180 8.09 11.20 -2.44
N LEU A 181 6.87 11.06 -2.96
CA LEU A 181 6.59 11.26 -4.39
C LEU A 181 6.94 12.67 -4.89
N ILE A 182 6.71 13.69 -4.06
CA ILE A 182 7.12 15.07 -4.36
C ILE A 182 8.64 15.18 -4.50
N GLY A 183 9.38 14.56 -3.58
CA GLY A 183 10.84 14.59 -3.51
C GLY A 183 11.56 13.65 -4.48
N ALA A 184 10.85 12.71 -5.10
CA ALA A 184 11.42 11.72 -6.01
C ALA A 184 12.06 12.35 -7.25
N THR A 185 13.08 11.72 -7.84
CA THR A 185 13.72 12.20 -9.07
C THR A 185 12.73 12.23 -10.25
N SER A 186 11.96 11.15 -10.42
CA SER A 186 10.90 11.05 -11.42
C SER A 186 9.53 11.33 -10.81
N TRP A 187 8.80 12.30 -11.36
CA TRP A 187 7.42 12.59 -10.94
C TRP A 187 6.47 11.47 -11.38
N GLN A 188 5.68 10.96 -10.42
CA GLN A 188 4.64 9.97 -10.67
C GLN A 188 3.26 10.59 -10.42
N GLY A 189 2.81 11.44 -11.35
CA GLY A 189 1.58 12.22 -11.20
C GLY A 189 0.34 11.36 -10.93
N ASP A 190 0.15 10.28 -11.68
CA ASP A 190 -1.00 9.38 -11.51
C ASP A 190 -0.99 8.68 -10.14
N THR A 191 0.17 8.25 -9.66
CA THR A 191 0.37 7.65 -8.33
C THR A 191 0.02 8.65 -7.23
N ALA A 192 0.55 9.87 -7.33
CA ALA A 192 0.28 10.93 -6.37
C ALA A 192 -1.20 11.32 -6.37
N GLN A 193 -1.82 11.40 -7.56
CA GLN A 193 -3.25 11.70 -7.68
C GLN A 193 -4.11 10.65 -6.97
N LYS A 194 -3.85 9.35 -7.21
CA LYS A 194 -4.56 8.25 -6.53
C LYS A 194 -4.44 8.33 -5.02
N ALA A 195 -3.22 8.50 -4.51
CA ALA A 195 -2.98 8.57 -3.06
C ALA A 195 -3.68 9.78 -2.41
N VAL A 196 -3.57 10.96 -3.02
CA VAL A 196 -4.23 12.19 -2.53
C VAL A 196 -5.75 12.03 -2.55
N SER A 197 -6.32 11.51 -3.64
CA SER A 197 -7.76 11.31 -3.77
C SER A 197 -8.33 10.32 -2.75
N ALA A 198 -7.55 9.30 -2.36
CA ALA A 198 -7.97 8.29 -1.39
C ALA A 198 -7.80 8.71 0.08
N SER A 199 -7.16 9.85 0.37
CA SER A 199 -6.96 10.30 1.76
C SER A 199 -8.28 10.69 2.43
N ASN A 200 -8.54 10.12 3.61
CA ASN A 200 -9.67 10.48 4.46
C ASN A 200 -9.43 11.77 5.28
N ASP A 201 -8.18 12.19 5.42
CA ASP A 201 -7.82 13.52 5.92
C ASP A 201 -6.78 14.16 4.98
N ALA A 202 -7.26 15.07 4.13
CA ALA A 202 -6.42 15.77 3.18
C ALA A 202 -5.85 17.10 3.74
N THR A 203 -6.22 17.48 4.97
CA THR A 203 -5.81 18.76 5.57
C THR A 203 -4.28 18.93 5.62
N PRO A 204 -3.48 17.92 6.03
CA PRO A 204 -2.02 18.04 6.09
C PRO A 204 -1.36 18.14 4.70
N LEU A 205 -2.04 17.72 3.64
CA LEU A 205 -1.47 17.67 2.28
C LEU A 205 -1.41 19.05 1.62
N TRP A 206 -2.28 19.98 2.02
CA TRP A 206 -2.30 21.36 1.50
C TRP A 206 -1.01 22.13 1.76
N PRO A 207 -0.53 22.30 3.02
CA PRO A 207 0.70 23.03 3.28
C PRO A 207 1.90 22.36 2.61
N MET A 208 1.95 21.02 2.56
CA MET A 208 2.98 20.27 1.86
C MET A 208 3.06 20.63 0.37
N ALA A 209 1.90 20.68 -0.32
CA ALA A 209 1.87 21.04 -1.73
C ALA A 209 2.30 22.50 -1.97
N ILE A 210 1.88 23.43 -1.10
CA ILE A 210 2.28 24.85 -1.19
C ILE A 210 3.78 25.02 -0.95
N GLU A 211 4.33 24.33 0.05
CA GLU A 211 5.76 24.37 0.36
C GLU A 211 6.59 23.81 -0.80
N ALA A 212 6.16 22.68 -1.38
CA ALA A 212 6.80 22.08 -2.54
C ALA A 212 6.88 23.05 -3.73
N ALA A 213 5.84 23.87 -3.95
CA ALA A 213 5.82 24.85 -5.03
C ALA A 213 6.92 25.93 -4.93
N SER A 214 7.52 26.11 -3.75
CA SER A 214 8.59 27.08 -3.51
C SER A 214 9.99 26.58 -3.89
N HIS A 215 10.15 25.29 -4.20
CA HIS A 215 11.46 24.64 -4.41
C HIS A 215 11.96 24.65 -5.86
N GLY A 216 11.42 25.53 -6.71
CA GLY A 216 11.84 25.70 -8.10
C GLY A 216 10.78 25.28 -9.13
N ARG A 217 11.14 25.37 -10.42
CA ARG A 217 10.17 25.23 -11.53
C ARG A 217 9.56 23.84 -11.64
N GLU A 218 10.37 22.79 -11.51
CA GLU A 218 9.89 21.40 -11.59
C GLU A 218 8.99 21.07 -10.41
N ALA A 219 9.40 21.45 -9.20
CA ALA A 219 8.62 21.26 -7.98
C ALA A 219 7.28 22.02 -8.02
N LEU A 220 7.25 23.21 -8.64
CA LEU A 220 6.02 23.98 -8.88
C LEU A 220 5.02 23.22 -9.77
N GLY A 221 5.49 22.55 -10.83
CA GLY A 221 4.62 21.72 -11.67
C GLY A 221 3.96 20.60 -10.88
N ARG A 222 4.76 19.85 -10.10
CA ARG A 222 4.29 18.75 -9.25
C ARG A 222 3.31 19.23 -8.19
N ALA A 223 3.64 20.34 -7.53
CA ALA A 223 2.78 21.00 -6.56
C ALA A 223 1.45 21.47 -7.16
N ALA A 224 1.48 22.03 -8.38
CA ALA A 224 0.26 22.46 -9.08
C ALA A 224 -0.66 21.26 -9.39
N ASP A 225 -0.11 20.13 -9.82
CA ASP A 225 -0.86 18.89 -10.04
C ASP A 225 -1.51 18.38 -8.74
N MET A 226 -0.76 18.40 -7.64
CA MET A 226 -1.28 18.02 -6.32
C MET A 226 -2.37 18.96 -5.82
N ILE A 227 -2.16 20.28 -5.90
CA ILE A 227 -3.14 21.29 -5.50
C ILE A 227 -4.42 21.12 -6.32
N ARG A 228 -4.29 20.82 -7.63
CA ARG A 228 -5.45 20.51 -8.47
C ARG A 228 -6.20 19.29 -7.96
N THR A 229 -5.48 18.24 -7.61
CA THR A 229 -6.07 16.99 -7.11
C THR A 229 -6.79 17.23 -5.79
N LEU A 230 -6.14 17.91 -4.84
CA LEU A 230 -6.72 18.29 -3.55
C LEU A 230 -7.97 19.17 -3.75
N ALA A 231 -7.89 20.17 -4.63
CA ALA A 231 -9.00 21.05 -4.97
C ALA A 231 -10.20 20.30 -5.57
N THR A 232 -9.95 19.22 -6.31
CA THR A 232 -11.00 18.44 -6.97
C THR A 232 -11.61 17.40 -6.03
N ALA A 233 -10.77 16.65 -5.31
CA ALA A 233 -11.20 15.56 -4.45
C ALA A 233 -11.67 16.02 -3.07
N HIS A 234 -11.06 17.07 -2.52
CA HIS A 234 -11.24 17.51 -1.13
C HIS A 234 -11.47 19.03 -0.99
N PRO A 235 -12.37 19.67 -1.76
CA PRO A 235 -12.57 21.12 -1.74
C PRO A 235 -12.96 21.70 -0.36
N GLN A 236 -13.55 20.89 0.50
CA GLN A 236 -13.96 21.24 1.86
C GLN A 236 -12.79 21.38 2.85
N THR A 237 -11.62 20.81 2.52
CA THR A 237 -10.43 20.79 3.41
C THR A 237 -9.48 21.95 3.16
N VAL A 238 -9.81 22.85 2.23
CA VAL A 238 -8.96 23.98 1.86
C VAL A 238 -8.73 24.89 3.07
N PRO A 239 -7.46 25.14 3.47
CA PRO A 239 -7.14 26.03 4.58
C PRO A 239 -7.66 27.45 4.34
N SER A 240 -8.09 28.14 5.41
CA SER A 240 -8.54 29.54 5.31
C SER A 240 -7.41 30.49 4.87
N THR A 241 -6.16 30.15 5.14
CA THR A 241 -4.96 30.91 4.73
C THR A 241 -4.52 30.62 3.29
N PHE A 242 -5.12 29.62 2.62
CA PHE A 242 -4.69 29.12 1.31
C PHE A 242 -4.44 30.24 0.28
N ALA A 243 -5.39 31.18 0.12
CA ALA A 243 -5.24 32.26 -0.85
C ALA A 243 -4.06 33.20 -0.54
N ALA A 244 -3.76 33.44 0.75
CA ALA A 244 -2.66 34.28 1.18
C ALA A 244 -1.30 33.58 0.97
N ASP A 245 -1.24 32.28 1.24
CA ASP A 245 -0.03 31.46 1.10
C ASP A 245 0.28 31.14 -0.37
N PHE A 246 -0.75 30.98 -1.19
CA PHE A 246 -0.63 30.65 -2.62
C PHE A 246 -0.27 31.86 -3.50
N ALA A 247 -0.79 33.06 -3.18
CA ALA A 247 -0.55 34.25 -4.01
C ALA A 247 0.94 34.58 -4.25
N PRO A 248 1.85 34.47 -3.25
CA PRO A 248 3.29 34.60 -3.47
C PRO A 248 3.87 33.68 -4.55
N LEU A 249 3.32 32.48 -4.74
CA LEU A 249 3.79 31.53 -5.76
C LEU A 249 3.56 32.08 -7.17
N VAL A 250 2.41 32.71 -7.40
CA VAL A 250 2.09 33.35 -8.70
C VAL A 250 2.99 34.57 -8.95
N HIS A 251 3.35 35.30 -7.90
CA HIS A 251 4.29 36.42 -8.02
C HIS A 251 5.73 35.98 -8.32
N ARG A 252 6.15 34.83 -7.77
CA ARG A 252 7.52 34.33 -7.88
C ARG A 252 7.74 33.39 -9.06
N CYS A 253 6.69 32.95 -9.75
CA CYS A 253 6.85 32.07 -10.90
C CYS A 253 7.62 32.76 -12.04
N ALA A 254 8.49 32.02 -12.71
CA ALA A 254 9.42 32.57 -13.70
C ALA A 254 8.72 32.98 -15.01
N ASP A 255 7.67 32.24 -15.40
CA ASP A 255 7.07 32.33 -16.74
C ASP A 255 5.54 32.16 -16.74
N ASP A 256 4.95 32.46 -17.91
CA ASP A 256 3.50 32.37 -18.13
C ASP A 256 2.97 30.93 -18.02
N SER A 257 3.80 29.92 -18.35
CA SER A 257 3.40 28.50 -18.29
C SER A 257 3.20 28.03 -16.85
N SER A 258 4.08 28.45 -15.94
CA SER A 258 4.01 28.17 -14.50
C SER A 258 2.81 28.89 -13.89
N ALA A 259 2.59 30.14 -14.27
CA ALA A 259 1.40 30.90 -13.86
C ALA A 259 0.10 30.23 -14.35
N GLN A 260 0.09 29.70 -15.57
CA GLN A 260 -1.04 28.96 -16.12
C GLN A 260 -1.28 27.64 -15.36
N ALA A 261 -0.22 26.89 -15.03
CA ALA A 261 -0.32 25.66 -14.24
C ALA A 261 -0.92 25.93 -12.86
N LEU A 262 -0.41 26.95 -12.14
CA LEU A 262 -0.98 27.40 -10.87
C LEU A 262 -2.44 27.84 -11.01
N GLY A 263 -2.79 28.50 -12.13
CA GLY A 263 -4.18 28.89 -12.42
C GLY A 263 -5.10 27.68 -12.58
N ARG A 264 -4.67 26.67 -13.35
CA ARG A 264 -5.42 25.40 -13.52
C ARG A 264 -5.54 24.62 -12.20
N ALA A 265 -4.55 24.74 -11.32
CA ALA A 265 -4.58 24.06 -10.03
C ALA A 265 -5.72 24.56 -9.12
N VAL A 266 -6.03 25.85 -9.17
CA VAL A 266 -7.09 26.46 -8.36
C VAL A 266 -8.41 26.67 -9.11
N GLU A 267 -8.48 26.30 -10.39
CA GLU A 267 -9.72 26.35 -11.20
C GLU A 267 -10.90 25.65 -10.51
N PRO A 268 -10.76 24.48 -9.85
CA PRO A 268 -11.86 23.84 -9.13
C PRO A 268 -12.33 24.60 -7.88
N LEU A 269 -11.63 25.66 -7.44
CA LEU A 269 -11.92 26.47 -6.26
C LEU A 269 -12.25 27.92 -6.64
N PRO A 270 -13.44 28.23 -7.19
CA PRO A 270 -13.75 29.55 -7.74
C PRO A 270 -13.60 30.70 -6.73
N ALA A 271 -13.95 30.47 -5.46
CA ALA A 271 -13.83 31.47 -4.41
C ALA A 271 -12.37 31.81 -4.11
N GLN A 272 -11.51 30.78 -4.01
CA GLN A 272 -10.08 30.95 -3.76
C GLN A 272 -9.37 31.56 -4.98
N ALA A 273 -9.69 31.09 -6.19
CA ALA A 273 -9.19 31.66 -7.43
C ALA A 273 -9.48 33.17 -7.52
N ARG A 274 -10.70 33.61 -7.17
CA ARG A 274 -11.07 35.03 -7.12
C ARG A 274 -10.34 35.79 -6.01
N ALA A 275 -10.17 35.18 -4.83
CA ALA A 275 -9.44 35.79 -3.72
C ALA A 275 -7.97 36.03 -4.11
N ILE A 276 -7.30 35.04 -4.69
CA ILE A 276 -5.95 35.15 -5.24
C ILE A 276 -5.92 36.20 -6.35
N ALA A 277 -6.84 36.17 -7.31
CA ALA A 277 -6.84 37.13 -8.40
C ALA A 277 -6.98 38.60 -7.95
N LYS A 278 -7.62 38.87 -6.80
CA LYS A 278 -7.67 40.19 -6.16
C LYS A 278 -6.34 40.60 -5.54
N THR A 279 -5.57 39.67 -4.97
CA THR A 279 -4.23 39.98 -4.45
C THR A 279 -3.24 40.27 -5.58
N LEU A 280 -3.47 39.71 -6.77
CA LEU A 280 -2.68 39.99 -7.98
C LEU A 280 -2.96 41.38 -8.61
N THR A 281 -3.94 42.12 -8.09
CA THR A 281 -4.24 43.51 -8.52
C THR A 281 -3.70 44.51 -7.51
N GLY A 282 -2.63 45.25 -7.82
CA GLY A 282 -2.03 46.22 -6.91
C GLY A 282 -0.71 46.84 -7.41
N ALA A 283 -0.04 47.64 -6.55
CA ALA A 283 1.14 48.46 -6.88
C ALA A 283 2.38 47.69 -7.39
N ASN A 284 2.39 46.35 -7.34
CA ASN A 284 3.45 45.49 -7.88
C ASN A 284 3.26 45.12 -9.37
N ASN A 285 2.29 45.72 -10.07
CA ASN A 285 2.00 45.49 -11.50
C ASN A 285 2.86 46.37 -12.44
N THR A 286 4.12 46.59 -12.05
CA THR A 286 5.00 47.61 -12.64
C THR A 286 5.79 47.11 -13.87
N VAL A 287 5.91 45.80 -14.06
CA VAL A 287 6.67 45.19 -15.17
C VAL A 287 5.73 44.41 -16.10
N GLY A 288 5.88 44.60 -17.41
CA GLY A 288 5.03 43.95 -18.43
C GLY A 288 4.99 42.42 -18.32
N GLU A 289 6.07 41.80 -17.85
CA GLU A 289 6.16 40.36 -17.57
C GLU A 289 5.24 39.90 -16.44
N GLN A 290 5.19 40.63 -15.32
CA GLN A 290 4.29 40.29 -14.21
C GLN A 290 2.82 40.40 -14.64
N ARG A 291 2.49 41.38 -15.51
CA ARG A 291 1.14 41.51 -16.08
C ARG A 291 0.76 40.31 -16.94
N ARG A 292 1.70 39.80 -17.77
CA ARG A 292 1.47 38.59 -18.58
C ARG A 292 1.24 37.36 -17.72
N ARG A 293 2.08 37.14 -16.69
CA ARG A 293 1.91 36.03 -15.73
C ARG A 293 0.58 36.11 -14.99
N ASN A 294 0.23 37.29 -14.46
CA ASN A 294 -1.05 37.51 -13.78
C ASN A 294 -2.25 37.25 -14.71
N ALA A 295 -2.16 37.66 -15.98
CA ALA A 295 -3.21 37.40 -16.98
C ALA A 295 -3.31 35.90 -17.34
N ALA A 296 -2.17 35.22 -17.49
CA ALA A 296 -2.10 33.78 -17.74
C ALA A 296 -2.75 33.00 -16.59
N PHE A 297 -2.40 33.32 -15.34
CA PHE A 297 -3.04 32.75 -14.15
C PHE A 297 -4.56 32.96 -14.16
N LYS A 298 -5.03 34.22 -14.27
CA LYS A 298 -6.47 34.55 -14.22
C LYS A 298 -7.27 33.85 -15.31
N LYS A 299 -6.69 33.74 -16.51
CA LYS A 299 -7.30 33.01 -17.63
C LYS A 299 -7.43 31.53 -17.32
N ALA A 300 -6.36 30.90 -16.80
CA ALA A 300 -6.38 29.47 -16.49
C ALA A 300 -7.25 29.13 -15.27
N ALA A 301 -7.32 30.02 -14.29
CA ALA A 301 -8.16 29.88 -13.09
C ALA A 301 -9.65 30.19 -13.33
N GLY A 302 -10.05 30.52 -14.57
CA GLY A 302 -11.44 30.82 -14.91
C GLY A 302 -11.99 32.10 -14.29
N VAL A 303 -11.13 33.01 -13.81
CA VAL A 303 -11.57 34.25 -13.12
C VAL A 303 -11.98 35.35 -14.11
N ASN A 304 -11.53 35.27 -15.36
CA ASN A 304 -11.95 36.18 -16.42
C ASN A 304 -13.17 35.59 -17.16
N ARG A 305 -14.36 35.90 -16.66
CA ARG A 305 -15.61 36.03 -17.43
C ARG A 305 -16.17 37.42 -17.22
#